data_AF-A0A929E6G2-F1
#
_entry.id   AF-A0A929E6G2-F1
#
_cell.length_a   1.000
_cell.length_b   1.000
_cell.length_c   1.000
_cell.angle_alpha   90.00
_cell.angle_beta   90.00
_cell.angle_gamma   90.00
#
_symmetry.space_group_name_H-M   'P 1'
#
loop_
_entity.id
_entity.type
_entity.pdbx_description
1 polymer ?
#
loop_
_entity_poly.entity_id
_entity_poly.type
_entity_poly.pdbx_seq_one_letter_code
_entity_poly.pdbx_strand_id
1 'polypeptide(L)'
;MQLNWSAVILLASGAIVVLGIVISMLLRVKPQCPECGSKELVETSRETLCSRKIETVGSGTGAGGSIRLQLDFEVTQRCKKCGAIFTRKFSETQ
;
A
#
# COMPACT_ATOMS: atom_id res chain seq x y z
N MET A 1 14.24 44.61 -5.59
CA MET A 1 14.76 43.25 -5.37
C MET A 1 13.90 42.28 -6.18
N GLN A 2 14.33 41.88 -7.38
CA GLN A 2 13.63 40.86 -8.16
C GLN A 2 13.90 39.49 -7.52
N LEU A 3 12.91 38.93 -6.82
CA LEU A 3 12.98 37.53 -6.41
C LEU A 3 13.06 36.68 -7.68
N ASN A 4 14.12 35.89 -7.79
CA ASN A 4 14.36 35.04 -8.94
C ASN A 4 13.45 33.81 -8.80
N TRP A 5 12.21 33.92 -9.28
CA TRP A 5 11.17 32.88 -9.17
C TRP A 5 11.65 31.52 -9.67
N SER A 6 12.54 31.50 -10.68
CA SER A 6 13.20 30.29 -11.20
C SER A 6 14.01 29.55 -10.13
N ALA A 7 14.70 30.27 -9.24
CA ALA A 7 15.45 29.67 -8.14
C ALA A 7 14.53 29.11 -7.05
N VAL A 8 13.39 29.78 -6.82
CA VAL A 8 12.37 29.31 -5.86
C VAL A 8 11.72 28.01 -6.34
N ILE A 9 11.41 27.92 -7.64
CA ILE A 9 10.82 26.72 -8.25
C ILE A 9 11.81 25.54 -8.21
N LEU A 10 13.09 25.78 -8.50
CA LEU A 10 14.13 24.75 -8.42
C LEU A 10 14.28 24.21 -6.99
N LEU A 11 14.34 25.09 -5.99
CA LEU A 11 14.42 24.69 -4.58
C LEU A 11 13.16 23.93 -4.12
N ALA A 12 11.97 24.38 -4.55
CA ALA A 12 10.72 23.72 -4.23
C ALA A 12 10.63 22.31 -4.84
N SER A 13 11.07 22.15 -6.10
CA SER A 13 11.06 20.85 -6.78
C SER A 13 11.98 19.82 -6.10
N GLY A 14 13.17 20.24 -5.65
CA GLY A 14 14.08 19.38 -4.89
C GLY A 14 13.48 18.94 -3.55
N ALA A 15 12.84 19.87 -2.83
CA ALA A 15 12.18 19.57 -1.56
C ALA A 15 11.04 18.55 -1.72
N ILE A 16 10.23 18.67 -2.79
CA ILE A 16 9.12 17.73 -3.08
C ILE A 16 9.65 16.31 -3.36
N VAL A 17 10.76 16.18 -4.10
CA VAL A 17 11.37 14.88 -4.39
C VAL A 17 11.88 14.22 -3.11
N VAL A 18 12.58 14.97 -2.26
CA VAL A 18 13.07 14.44 -0.97
C VAL A 18 11.89 14.02 -0.09
N LEU A 19 10.83 14.83 -0.02
CA LEU A 19 9.62 14.50 0.74
C LEU A 19 8.97 13.22 0.21
N GLY A 20 8.87 13.06 -1.11
CA GLY A 20 8.32 11.87 -1.75
C GLY A 20 9.11 10.59 -1.46
N ILE A 21 10.45 10.69 -1.38
CA ILE A 21 11.32 9.56 -1.01
C ILE A 21 11.12 9.19 0.46
N VAL A 22 11.07 10.18 1.37
CA VAL A 22 10.85 9.94 2.80
C VAL A 22 9.49 9.30 3.03
N ILE A 23 8.43 9.81 2.40
CA ILE A 23 7.08 9.23 2.46
C ILE A 23 7.08 7.81 1.88
N SER A 24 7.76 7.57 0.76
CA SER A 24 7.88 6.23 0.17
C SER A 24 8.64 5.25 1.07
N MET A 25 9.67 5.72 1.78
CA MET A 25 10.39 4.90 2.78
C MET A 25 9.51 4.60 4.00
N LEU A 26 8.74 5.58 4.47
CA LEU A 26 7.80 5.41 5.58
C LEU A 26 6.65 4.47 5.21
N LEU A 27 6.14 4.52 3.97
CA LEU A 27 5.08 3.62 3.49
C LEU A 27 5.57 2.20 3.25
N ARG A 28 6.87 1.98 3.04
CA ARG A 28 7.50 0.65 3.01
C ARG A 28 7.69 0.07 4.42
N VAL A 29 6.69 0.20 5.29
CA VAL A 29 6.64 -0.59 6.53
C VAL A 29 6.48 -2.04 6.13
N LYS A 30 7.60 -2.75 5.99
CA LYS A 30 7.59 -4.21 5.88
C LYS A 30 6.83 -4.77 7.08
N PRO A 31 5.98 -5.79 6.88
CA PRO A 31 5.26 -6.41 7.97
C PRO A 31 6.27 -6.89 9.02
N GLN A 32 6.06 -6.49 10.26
CA GLN A 32 6.83 -6.93 11.43
C GLN A 32 5.90 -7.67 12.38
N CYS A 33 6.45 -8.62 13.12
CA CYS A 33 5.74 -9.31 14.18
C CYS A 33 5.34 -8.31 15.28
N PRO A 34 4.05 -8.22 15.66
CA PRO A 34 3.60 -7.27 16.67
C PRO A 34 4.13 -7.58 18.07
N GLU A 35 4.45 -8.85 18.38
CA GLU A 35 4.96 -9.24 19.69
C GLU A 35 6.46 -8.97 19.86
N CYS A 36 7.27 -9.39 18.89
CA CYS A 36 8.73 -9.39 19.03
C CYS A 36 9.48 -8.51 18.02
N GLY A 37 8.76 -7.75 17.17
CA GLY A 37 9.33 -6.84 16.17
C GLY A 37 10.12 -7.52 15.05
N SER A 38 10.19 -8.86 15.02
CA SER A 38 10.94 -9.58 14.00
C SER A 38 10.30 -9.43 12.62
N LYS A 39 11.16 -9.27 11.60
CA LYS A 39 10.77 -9.27 10.17
C LYS A 39 10.70 -10.69 9.58
N GLU A 40 11.10 -11.70 10.35
CA GLU A 40 11.06 -13.11 9.95
C GLU A 40 9.65 -13.68 10.12
N LEU A 41 8.79 -13.31 9.19
CA LEU A 41 7.40 -13.76 9.11
C LEU A 41 7.28 -14.83 8.02
N VAL A 42 6.56 -15.90 8.35
CA VAL A 42 6.20 -16.97 7.40
C VAL A 42 4.70 -16.94 7.24
N GLU A 43 4.24 -16.97 5.99
CA GLU A 43 2.82 -17.16 5.68
C GLU A 43 2.43 -18.60 5.98
N THR A 44 1.43 -18.78 6.84
CA THR A 44 0.95 -20.10 7.28
C THR A 44 -0.33 -20.48 6.56
N SER A 45 -1.21 -19.51 6.32
CA SER A 45 -2.48 -19.72 5.60
C SER A 45 -2.90 -18.44 4.88
N ARG A 46 -3.53 -18.62 3.72
CA ARG A 46 -4.18 -17.54 2.95
C ARG A 46 -5.59 -17.98 2.59
N GLU A 47 -6.57 -17.26 3.12
CA GLU A 47 -7.98 -17.56 2.94
C GLU A 47 -8.66 -16.40 2.21
N THR A 48 -9.42 -16.70 1.15
CA THR A 48 -10.19 -15.67 0.44
C THR A 48 -11.54 -15.55 1.12
N LEU A 49 -11.81 -14.40 1.75
CA LEU A 49 -13.03 -14.17 2.51
C LEU A 49 -14.20 -13.76 1.62
N CYS A 50 -13.96 -12.86 0.66
CA CYS A 50 -15.02 -12.32 -0.17
C CYS A 50 -14.49 -11.84 -1.51
N SER A 51 -15.30 -11.99 -2.55
CA SER A 51 -15.10 -11.32 -3.83
C SER A 51 -16.28 -10.40 -4.06
N ARG A 52 -16.05 -9.08 -4.04
CA ARG A 52 -17.07 -8.09 -4.34
C ARG A 52 -16.77 -7.49 -5.71
N LYS A 53 -17.74 -7.52 -6.61
CA LYS A 53 -17.66 -6.75 -7.86
C LYS A 53 -17.75 -5.27 -7.53
N ILE A 54 -16.74 -4.50 -7.88
CA ILE A 54 -16.81 -3.04 -7.90
C ILE A 54 -17.12 -2.65 -9.34
N GLU A 55 -18.36 -2.26 -9.58
CA GLU A 55 -18.71 -1.59 -10.83
C GLU A 55 -18.11 -0.19 -10.80
N THR A 56 -17.18 0.06 -11.71
CA THR A 56 -16.61 1.40 -11.86
C THR A 56 -17.57 2.18 -12.74
N VAL A 57 -18.40 3.05 -12.15
CA VAL A 57 -19.31 3.92 -12.89
C VAL A 57 -18.48 4.97 -13.61
N GLY A 58 -18.11 4.71 -14.87
CA GLY A 58 -17.41 5.65 -15.72
C GLY A 58 -18.33 6.82 -16.08
N SER A 59 -18.08 7.99 -15.50
CA SER A 59 -18.55 9.27 -16.05
C SER A 59 -17.71 9.58 -17.28
N GLY A 60 -18.25 9.34 -18.48
CA GLY A 60 -17.55 9.67 -19.72
C GLY A 60 -18.11 8.91 -20.90
N THR A 61 -18.72 9.64 -21.82
CA THR A 61 -19.28 9.20 -23.10
C THR A 61 -18.25 8.39 -23.91
N GLY A 62 -18.36 7.07 -23.86
CA GLY A 62 -17.64 6.15 -24.75
C GLY A 62 -16.37 5.54 -24.17
N ALA A 63 -16.49 4.34 -23.59
CA ALA A 63 -15.52 3.23 -23.63
C ALA A 63 -15.89 2.20 -22.54
N GLY A 64 -15.66 0.91 -22.85
CA GLY A 64 -16.15 -0.24 -22.10
C GLY A 64 -15.93 -0.19 -20.58
N GLY A 65 -16.95 -0.61 -19.84
CA GLY A 65 -16.86 -0.75 -18.39
C GLY A 65 -15.83 -1.82 -18.02
N SER A 66 -14.73 -1.42 -17.38
CA SER A 66 -13.82 -2.35 -16.72
C SER A 66 -14.47 -2.84 -15.42
N ILE A 67 -14.88 -4.10 -15.38
CA ILE A 67 -15.29 -4.76 -14.13
C ILE A 67 -14.03 -4.91 -13.28
N ARG A 68 -13.97 -4.23 -12.14
CA ARG A 68 -12.90 -4.44 -11.16
C ARG A 68 -13.41 -5.35 -10.06
N LEU A 69 -12.61 -6.34 -9.68
CA LEU A 69 -12.95 -7.27 -8.62
C LEU A 69 -12.17 -6.84 -7.37
N GLN A 70 -12.89 -6.58 -6.28
CA GLN A 70 -12.27 -6.43 -4.97
C GLN A 70 -12.24 -7.80 -4.30
N LEU A 71 -11.02 -8.29 -4.08
CA LEU A 71 -10.75 -9.54 -3.39
C LEU A 71 -10.31 -9.20 -1.97
N ASP A 72 -11.09 -9.65 -1.00
CA ASP A 72 -10.74 -9.61 0.41
C ASP A 72 -10.16 -10.96 0.80
N PHE A 73 -8.91 -10.97 1.28
CA PHE A 73 -8.24 -12.17 1.76
C PHE A 73 -7.63 -11.94 3.15
N GLU A 74 -7.69 -12.98 3.97
CA GLU A 74 -6.98 -13.06 5.24
C GLU A 74 -5.68 -13.84 5.04
N VAL A 75 -4.58 -13.25 5.52
CA VAL A 75 -3.28 -13.91 5.57
C VAL A 75 -2.93 -14.11 7.04
N THR A 76 -2.81 -15.37 7.44
CA THR A 76 -2.31 -15.76 8.75
C THR A 76 -0.80 -15.97 8.66
N GLN A 77 -0.05 -15.20 9.44
CA GLN A 77 1.40 -15.23 9.47
C GLN A 77 1.90 -15.72 10.82
N ARG A 78 2.99 -16.48 10.80
CA ARG A 78 3.72 -16.92 11.99
C ARG A 78 5.10 -16.29 12.04
N CYS A 79 5.48 -15.78 13.20
CA CYS A 79 6.82 -15.29 13.44
C CYS A 79 7.77 -16.46 13.73
N LYS A 80 8.89 -16.56 13.00
CA LYS A 80 9.91 -17.60 13.27
C LYS A 80 10.60 -17.41 14.62
N LYS A 81 10.76 -16.17 15.06
CA LYS A 81 11.58 -15.83 16.24
C LYS A 81 10.84 -16.09 17.55
N CYS A 82 9.60 -15.62 17.67
CA CYS A 82 8.79 -15.78 18.88
C CYS A 82 7.65 -16.79 18.74
N GLY A 83 7.44 -17.37 17.56
CA GLY A 83 6.38 -18.35 17.32
C GLY A 83 4.96 -17.78 17.26
N ALA A 84 4.77 -16.50 17.60
CA ALA A 84 3.49 -15.80 17.59
C ALA A 84 2.79 -15.87 16.22
N ILE A 85 1.48 -16.10 16.25
CA ILE A 85 0.62 -16.21 15.08
C ILE A 85 -0.31 -15.00 15.08
N PHE A 86 -0.45 -14.33 13.94
CA PHE A 86 -1.37 -13.23 13.77
C PHE A 86 -1.96 -13.21 12.36
N THR A 87 -3.21 -12.76 12.25
CA THR A 87 -3.96 -12.71 11.00
C THR A 87 -4.15 -11.27 10.57
N ARG A 88 -3.95 -11.00 9.28
CA ARG A 88 -4.16 -9.68 8.68
C ARG A 88 -5.11 -9.80 7.50
N LYS A 89 -6.06 -8.86 7.44
CA LYS A 89 -6.96 -8.69 6.30
C LYS A 89 -6.28 -7.81 5.26
N PHE A 90 -6.32 -8.25 4.02
CA PHE A 90 -5.86 -7.53 2.86
C PHE A 90 -7.03 -7.40 1.88
N SER A 91 -7.18 -6.21 1.32
CA SER A 91 -8.15 -5.95 0.26
C SER A 91 -7.34 -5.54 -0.97
N GLU A 92 -7.42 -6.35 -2.03
CA GLU A 92 -6.76 -6.08 -3.31
C GLU A 92 -7.83 -5.84 -4.37
N THR A 93 -7.67 -4.78 -5.15
CA THR A 93 -8.53 -4.50 -6.31
C THR A 93 -7.80 -4.94 -7.56
N GLN A 94 -8.34 -5.93 -8.28
CA GLN A 94 -7.86 -6.37 -9.59
C GLN A 94 -8.71 -5.83 -10.72
#